data_AF-A0A946H169-F1
#
_entry.id   AF-A0A946H169-F1
#
_cell.length_a   1.000
_cell.length_b   1.000
_cell.length_c   1.000
_cell.angle_alpha   90.00
_cell.angle_beta   90.00
_cell.angle_gamma   90.00
#
_symmetry.space_group_name_H-M   'P 1'
#
loop_
_entity.id
_entity.type
_entity.pdbx_description
1 polymer ?
#
loop_
_entity_poly.entity_id
_entity_poly.type
_entity_poly.pdbx_seq_one_letter_code
_entity_poly.pdbx_strand_id
1 'polypeptide(L)'
;MRSTLPMTLLLVTVTAFVGGCGESDPPTDAGTGDQTAVEQPAAGHPHSHEGGDALVWVEEDVEHEGFVLALGHHGKHLHAAEFVEPAVSITRDGAAVADAKVFNSLVSADGEEVIREEVPTIYEPETEDEPAHYAQGKLHLPKGSAQFIIRFRIELPGVKEELTRDITIDVEDE
;
A
#
# COMPACT_ATOMS: atom_id res chain seq x y z
N MET A 1 15.54 -28.42 -39.05
CA MET A 1 16.89 -27.85 -38.92
C MET A 1 17.06 -27.45 -37.46
N ARG A 2 18.00 -28.07 -36.74
CA ARG A 2 18.24 -27.84 -35.31
C ARG A 2 19.29 -26.73 -35.18
N SER A 3 18.95 -25.64 -34.51
CA SER A 3 19.90 -24.55 -34.21
C SER A 3 20.04 -24.44 -32.70
N THR A 4 21.15 -24.96 -32.17
CA THR A 4 21.63 -24.75 -30.81
C THR A 4 22.55 -23.54 -30.82
N LEU A 5 22.24 -22.53 -30.01
CA LEU A 5 23.17 -21.43 -29.70
C LEU A 5 23.73 -21.59 -28.29
N PRO A 6 25.03 -21.28 -28.08
CA PRO A 6 25.72 -21.56 -26.83
C PRO A 6 25.53 -20.49 -25.75
N MET A 7 25.48 -21.00 -24.53
CA MET A 7 25.60 -20.35 -23.23
C MET A 7 26.89 -19.51 -23.16
N THR A 8 26.75 -18.20 -22.91
CA THR A 8 27.88 -17.31 -22.59
C THR A 8 27.78 -16.91 -21.13
N LEU A 9 28.72 -17.45 -20.34
CA LEU A 9 28.99 -17.10 -18.95
C LEU A 9 29.82 -15.80 -18.95
N LEU A 10 29.33 -14.72 -18.32
CA LEU A 10 30.15 -13.54 -18.03
C LEU A 10 30.46 -13.51 -16.54
N LEU A 11 31.74 -13.59 -16.24
CA LEU A 11 32.36 -13.43 -14.92
C LEU A 11 32.75 -11.95 -14.70
N VAL A 12 33.21 -11.65 -13.48
CA VAL A 12 33.96 -10.47 -13.00
C VAL A 12 33.06 -9.27 -12.63
N THR A 13 33.24 -8.51 -11.52
CA THR A 13 34.35 -8.33 -10.57
C THR A 13 33.79 -7.83 -9.22
N VAL A 14 34.30 -8.36 -8.10
CA VAL A 14 34.14 -7.76 -6.76
C VAL A 14 35.15 -6.62 -6.62
N THR A 15 34.69 -5.43 -6.26
CA THR A 15 35.57 -4.34 -5.81
C THR A 15 35.26 -4.03 -4.35
N ALA A 16 36.19 -4.36 -3.47
CA ALA A 16 36.15 -3.93 -2.07
C ALA A 16 36.64 -2.48 -1.98
N PHE A 17 35.86 -1.62 -1.33
CA PHE A 17 36.31 -0.28 -0.94
C PHE A 17 36.82 -0.32 0.51
N VAL A 18 38.08 0.04 0.68
CA VAL A 18 38.75 0.28 1.95
C VAL A 18 38.93 1.80 2.09
N GLY A 19 38.61 2.35 3.26
CA GLY A 19 38.98 3.71 3.68
C GLY A 19 37.77 4.57 4.04
N GLY A 20 37.67 5.18 5.21
CA GLY A 20 38.64 5.34 6.29
C GLY A 20 37.95 5.84 7.56
N CYS A 21 38.59 5.56 8.69
CA CYS A 21 38.24 6.08 9.99
C CYS A 21 38.61 7.56 10.06
N GLY A 22 37.61 8.43 10.16
CA GLY A 22 37.77 9.83 10.54
C GLY A 22 37.42 9.99 12.01
N GLU A 23 38.45 9.98 12.85
CA GLU A 23 38.41 10.33 14.26
C GLU A 23 38.38 11.86 14.36
N SER A 24 37.33 12.41 14.98
CA SER A 24 37.25 13.82 15.38
C SER A 24 36.73 13.87 16.80
N ASP A 25 37.60 14.29 17.72
CA ASP A 25 37.31 14.50 19.14
C ASP A 25 36.15 15.50 19.37
N PRO A 26 35.46 15.41 20.53
CA PRO A 26 34.29 16.23 20.84
C PRO A 26 34.66 17.61 21.40
N PRO A 27 33.85 18.66 21.18
CA PRO A 27 33.93 19.86 21.99
C PRO A 27 33.16 19.69 23.31
N THR A 28 33.85 19.96 24.41
CA THR A 28 33.32 19.97 25.78
C THR A 28 32.84 21.39 26.15
N ASP A 29 31.57 21.44 26.58
CA ASP A 29 31.00 22.24 27.68
C ASP A 29 30.54 23.71 27.51
N ALA A 30 29.46 23.95 28.26
CA ALA A 30 28.93 25.16 28.88
C ALA A 30 27.97 26.06 28.07
N GLY A 31 26.67 25.97 28.42
CA GLY A 31 25.65 26.94 28.02
C GLY A 31 24.25 26.65 28.56
N THR A 32 24.05 26.76 29.88
CA THR A 32 22.73 26.84 30.52
C THR A 32 21.93 28.01 29.95
N GLY A 33 20.77 27.72 29.37
CA GLY A 33 19.83 28.73 28.87
C GLY A 33 18.44 28.15 28.73
N ASP A 34 17.64 28.37 29.77
CA ASP A 34 16.19 28.18 29.86
C ASP A 34 15.44 28.41 28.53
N GLN A 35 14.83 27.34 28.01
CA GLN A 35 13.85 27.41 26.94
C GLN A 35 12.64 26.56 27.35
N THR A 36 11.67 27.23 27.97
CA THR A 36 10.23 27.07 27.70
C THR A 36 9.78 25.66 27.32
N ALA A 37 9.43 24.87 28.33
CA ALA A 37 8.47 23.79 28.19
C ALA A 37 7.10 24.38 27.83
N VAL A 38 6.84 24.50 26.53
CA VAL A 38 5.48 24.65 26.00
C VAL A 38 4.99 23.24 25.72
N GLU A 39 4.38 22.61 26.73
CA GLU A 39 3.51 21.47 26.49
C GLU A 39 2.32 21.97 25.65
N GLN A 40 2.35 21.65 24.37
CA GLN A 40 1.17 21.64 23.51
C GLN A 40 1.14 20.33 22.72
N PRO A 41 -0.07 19.81 22.52
CA PRO A 41 -0.43 18.48 22.99
C PRO A 41 -0.05 17.42 21.97
N ALA A 42 0.23 16.21 22.45
CA ALA A 42 0.03 15.02 21.64
C ALA A 42 -1.43 15.06 21.14
N ALA A 43 -1.61 15.49 19.89
CA ALA A 43 -2.81 15.24 19.13
C ALA A 43 -2.85 13.74 18.84
N GLY A 44 -3.18 12.96 19.87
CA GLY A 44 -3.67 11.61 19.69
C GLY A 44 -4.87 11.72 18.77
N HIS A 45 -4.70 11.27 17.54
CA HIS A 45 -5.83 11.00 16.67
C HIS A 45 -6.65 9.91 17.37
N PRO A 46 -7.93 10.16 17.71
CA PRO A 46 -8.78 9.12 18.24
C PRO A 46 -9.14 8.19 17.08
N HIS A 47 -8.38 7.10 16.91
CA HIS A 47 -8.78 5.99 16.05
C HIS A 47 -9.81 5.17 16.82
N SER A 48 -11.09 5.52 16.66
CA SER A 48 -12.20 4.75 17.24
C SER A 48 -12.48 3.53 16.38
N HIS A 49 -11.82 2.40 16.69
CA HIS A 49 -12.06 1.10 16.05
C HIS A 49 -13.33 0.41 16.61
N GLU A 50 -14.49 1.07 16.55
CA GLU A 50 -15.78 0.43 16.85
C GLU A 50 -16.61 0.23 15.58
N GLY A 51 -16.44 -0.95 14.98
CA GLY A 51 -17.44 -1.65 14.16
C GLY A 51 -17.60 -1.21 12.70
N GLY A 52 -17.46 0.08 12.40
CA GLY A 52 -17.72 0.65 11.07
C GLY A 52 -16.55 0.61 10.09
N ASP A 53 -15.31 0.65 10.58
CA ASP A 53 -14.10 0.88 9.77
C ASP A 53 -13.14 -0.31 9.79
N ALA A 54 -13.67 -1.54 9.84
CA ALA A 54 -12.82 -2.72 9.85
C ALA A 54 -12.28 -3.03 8.46
N LEU A 55 -11.02 -3.45 8.39
CA LEU A 55 -10.39 -3.97 7.19
C LEU A 55 -10.97 -5.34 6.80
N VAL A 56 -11.49 -5.43 5.57
CA VAL A 56 -12.09 -6.63 4.99
C VAL A 56 -11.30 -7.04 3.75
N TRP A 57 -10.74 -8.26 3.76
CA TRP A 57 -10.07 -8.84 2.60
C TRP A 57 -11.07 -9.63 1.74
N VAL A 58 -11.13 -9.29 0.45
CA VAL A 58 -11.98 -9.97 -0.54
C VAL A 58 -11.20 -11.06 -1.26
N GLU A 59 -9.94 -10.77 -1.59
CA GLU A 59 -8.98 -11.75 -2.10
C GLU A 59 -7.75 -11.77 -1.22
N GLU A 60 -7.27 -12.97 -0.88
CA GLU A 60 -6.06 -13.20 -0.10
C GLU A 60 -5.13 -14.16 -0.85
N ASP A 61 -3.85 -14.18 -0.48
CA ASP A 61 -2.84 -15.08 -1.03
C ASP A 61 -2.66 -14.98 -2.57
N VAL A 62 -2.86 -13.79 -3.15
CA VAL A 62 -2.67 -13.56 -4.58
C VAL A 62 -1.17 -13.48 -4.89
N GLU A 63 -0.62 -14.55 -5.45
CA GLU A 63 0.79 -14.61 -5.85
C GLU A 63 1.04 -13.89 -7.18
N HIS A 64 2.09 -13.06 -7.23
CA HIS A 64 2.57 -12.44 -8.46
C HIS A 64 4.07 -12.08 -8.36
N GLU A 65 4.91 -12.65 -9.23
CA GLU A 65 6.35 -12.31 -9.34
C GLU A 65 7.12 -12.36 -7.99
N GLY A 66 6.78 -13.31 -7.12
CA GLY A 66 7.39 -13.48 -5.79
C GLY A 66 6.80 -12.59 -4.69
N PHE A 67 5.76 -11.81 -5.01
CA PHE A 67 4.97 -11.08 -4.04
C PHE A 67 3.68 -11.84 -3.71
N VAL A 68 3.15 -11.62 -2.52
CA VAL A 68 1.84 -12.10 -2.08
C VAL A 68 1.00 -10.88 -1.73
N LEU A 69 -0.19 -10.79 -2.32
CA LEU A 69 -1.10 -9.67 -2.16
C LEU A 69 -2.40 -10.12 -1.48
N ALA A 70 -2.97 -9.22 -0.68
CA ALA A 70 -4.37 -9.28 -0.25
C ALA A 70 -5.06 -7.98 -0.67
N LEU A 71 -6.26 -8.09 -1.24
CA LEU A 71 -7.03 -6.96 -1.78
C LEU A 71 -8.38 -6.87 -1.09
N GLY A 72 -8.77 -5.67 -0.71
CA GLY A 72 -9.92 -5.46 0.15
C GLY A 72 -10.35 -4.00 0.27
N HIS A 73 -11.03 -3.70 1.36
CA HIS A 73 -11.46 -2.36 1.71
C HIS A 73 -11.73 -2.21 3.22
N HIS A 74 -11.73 -0.97 3.71
CA HIS A 74 -12.32 -0.64 4.99
C HIS A 74 -13.85 -0.56 4.89
N GLY A 75 -14.53 -1.05 5.92
CA GLY A 75 -15.99 -1.05 6.03
C GLY A 75 -16.58 -2.46 5.90
N LYS A 76 -17.25 -2.95 6.94
CA LYS A 76 -17.91 -4.28 6.91
C LYS A 76 -19.16 -4.31 6.05
N HIS A 77 -19.85 -3.18 6.00
CA HIS A 77 -21.04 -2.95 5.20
C HIS A 77 -20.77 -1.70 4.38
N LEU A 78 -20.93 -1.80 3.07
CA LEU A 78 -20.77 -0.68 2.17
C LEU A 78 -22.15 -0.18 1.79
N HIS A 79 -22.39 1.12 1.93
CA HIS A 79 -23.67 1.73 1.62
C HIS A 79 -23.58 2.63 0.39
N ALA A 80 -24.65 2.65 -0.39
CA ALA A 80 -24.74 3.54 -1.54
C ALA A 80 -24.71 5.01 -1.10
N ALA A 81 -24.07 5.88 -1.89
CA ALA A 81 -23.76 7.28 -1.57
C ALA A 81 -22.77 7.51 -0.43
N GLU A 82 -22.11 6.46 0.06
CA GLU A 82 -20.98 6.59 0.99
C GLU A 82 -19.63 6.41 0.27
N PHE A 83 -18.55 6.53 1.04
CA PHE A 83 -17.21 6.28 0.55
C PHE A 83 -16.77 4.88 0.98
N VAL A 84 -16.17 4.14 0.04
CA VAL A 84 -15.34 2.98 0.36
C VAL A 84 -13.88 3.41 0.38
N GLU A 85 -13.08 2.84 1.27
CA GLU A 85 -11.63 2.99 1.24
C GLU A 85 -10.98 1.66 0.81
N PRO A 86 -10.56 1.52 -0.45
CA PRO A 86 -9.84 0.35 -0.92
C PRO A 86 -8.52 0.15 -0.18
N ALA A 87 -8.19 -1.10 0.09
CA ALA A 87 -6.98 -1.51 0.78
C ALA A 87 -6.25 -2.62 0.04
N VAL A 88 -4.91 -2.57 0.02
CA VAL A 88 -4.06 -3.66 -0.51
C VAL A 88 -2.90 -3.92 0.44
N SER A 89 -2.76 -5.15 0.93
CA SER A 89 -1.52 -5.60 1.59
C SER A 89 -0.59 -6.25 0.56
N ILE A 90 0.71 -5.97 0.66
CA ILE A 90 1.74 -6.49 -0.24
C ILE A 90 2.91 -6.98 0.58
N THR A 91 3.27 -8.25 0.43
CA THR A 91 4.44 -8.84 1.06
C THR A 91 5.38 -9.50 0.05
N ARG A 92 6.65 -9.60 0.41
CA ARG A 92 7.67 -10.37 -0.31
C ARG A 92 8.58 -11.04 0.72
N ASP A 93 8.77 -12.34 0.60
CA ASP A 93 9.54 -13.15 1.56
C ASP A 93 9.08 -12.97 3.03
N GLY A 94 7.76 -12.75 3.23
CA GLY A 94 7.14 -12.52 4.53
C GLY A 94 7.33 -11.11 5.11
N ALA A 95 7.96 -10.18 4.39
CA ALA A 95 8.11 -8.79 4.80
C ALA A 95 7.16 -7.87 4.02
N ALA A 96 6.59 -6.87 4.69
CA ALA A 96 5.78 -5.84 4.05
C ALA A 96 6.59 -5.03 3.04
N VAL A 97 5.96 -4.67 1.93
CA VAL A 97 6.55 -3.88 0.84
C VAL A 97 6.01 -2.46 0.91
N ALA A 98 6.87 -1.49 1.24
CA ALA A 98 6.47 -0.10 1.48
C ALA A 98 6.75 0.86 0.30
N ASP A 99 7.46 0.40 -0.74
CA ASP A 99 7.89 1.20 -1.88
C ASP A 99 7.19 0.85 -3.20
N ALA A 100 6.11 0.05 -3.15
CA ALA A 100 5.19 -0.09 -4.27
C ALA A 100 4.38 1.20 -4.50
N LYS A 101 3.85 1.36 -5.73
CA LYS A 101 2.84 2.38 -6.02
C LYS A 101 1.52 1.70 -6.30
N VAL A 102 0.50 2.10 -5.56
CA VAL A 102 -0.85 1.53 -5.68
C VAL A 102 -1.82 2.65 -6.01
N PHE A 103 -2.69 2.38 -6.97
CA PHE A 103 -3.76 3.27 -7.40
C PHE A 103 -5.05 2.48 -7.40
N ASN A 104 -6.16 3.13 -7.02
CA ASN A 104 -7.48 2.54 -7.06
C ASN A 104 -8.43 3.37 -7.94
N SER A 105 -9.40 2.71 -8.56
CA SER A 105 -10.47 3.34 -9.34
C SER A 105 -11.77 2.59 -9.10
N LEU A 106 -12.90 3.26 -9.34
CA LEU A 106 -14.22 2.64 -9.25
C LEU A 106 -14.75 2.41 -10.65
N VAL A 107 -15.19 1.19 -10.92
CA VAL A 107 -15.73 0.75 -12.21
C VAL A 107 -17.13 0.17 -12.01
N SER A 108 -17.98 0.26 -13.03
CA SER A 108 -19.28 -0.40 -13.07
C SER A 108 -19.16 -1.91 -12.87
N ALA A 109 -20.24 -2.55 -12.43
CA ALA A 109 -20.27 -3.99 -12.16
C ALA A 109 -19.97 -4.87 -13.41
N ASP A 110 -20.24 -4.35 -14.61
CA ASP A 110 -19.89 -5.02 -15.88
C ASP A 110 -18.45 -4.75 -16.34
N GLY A 111 -17.71 -3.88 -15.65
CA GLY A 111 -16.34 -3.51 -15.97
C GLY A 111 -16.19 -2.54 -17.14
N GLU A 112 -17.29 -2.05 -17.74
CA GLU A 112 -17.26 -1.25 -18.97
C GLU A 112 -17.06 0.25 -18.71
N GLU A 113 -17.58 0.79 -17.60
CA GLU A 113 -17.56 2.22 -17.29
C GLU A 113 -16.67 2.53 -16.09
N VAL A 114 -15.71 3.43 -16.29
CA VAL A 114 -14.94 4.02 -15.18
C VAL A 114 -15.78 5.11 -14.52
N ILE A 115 -16.32 4.81 -13.33
CA ILE A 115 -17.15 5.69 -12.53
C ILE A 115 -16.30 6.75 -11.81
N ARG A 116 -15.11 6.35 -11.34
CA ARG A 116 -14.10 7.22 -10.73
C ARG A 116 -12.74 6.87 -11.29
N GLU A 117 -12.03 7.90 -11.75
CA GLU A 117 -10.65 7.78 -12.22
C GLU A 117 -9.70 7.36 -11.09
N GLU A 118 -8.48 6.99 -11.47
CA GLU A 118 -7.46 6.51 -10.54
C GLU A 118 -7.10 7.54 -9.47
N VAL A 119 -7.03 7.08 -8.22
CA VAL A 119 -6.55 7.83 -7.05
C VAL A 119 -5.36 7.07 -6.44
N PRO A 120 -4.22 7.74 -6.16
CA PRO A 120 -3.10 7.10 -5.49
C PRO A 120 -3.46 6.79 -4.04
N THR A 121 -2.90 5.70 -3.52
CA THR A 121 -2.98 5.32 -2.10
C THR A 121 -1.70 5.66 -1.36
N ILE A 122 -1.75 5.55 -0.04
CA ILE A 122 -0.62 5.78 0.87
C ILE A 122 -0.31 4.48 1.61
N TYR A 123 0.98 4.18 1.76
CA TYR A 123 1.43 3.06 2.58
C TYR A 123 1.23 3.37 4.06
N GLU A 124 0.50 2.49 4.74
CA GLU A 124 0.30 2.46 6.17
C GLU A 124 1.12 1.32 6.78
N PRO A 125 2.08 1.64 7.68
CA PRO A 125 2.82 0.61 8.41
C PRO A 125 1.89 -0.24 9.28
N GLU A 126 2.33 -1.46 9.59
CA GLU A 126 1.66 -2.35 10.54
C GLU A 126 1.49 -1.68 11.92
N THR A 127 0.33 -1.89 12.52
CA THR A 127 -0.03 -1.42 13.86
C THR A 127 -0.45 -2.61 14.73
N GLU A 128 -0.85 -2.35 15.98
CA GLU A 128 -1.40 -3.40 16.85
C GLU A 128 -2.77 -3.91 16.37
N ASP A 129 -3.51 -3.08 15.62
CA ASP A 129 -4.87 -3.36 15.19
C ASP A 129 -4.95 -3.87 13.74
N GLU A 130 -4.01 -3.46 12.88
CA GLU A 130 -4.07 -3.69 11.44
C GLU A 130 -2.71 -4.03 10.81
N PRO A 131 -2.67 -4.93 9.81
CA PRO A 131 -1.45 -5.26 9.08
C PRO A 131 -1.01 -4.09 8.20
N ALA A 132 0.26 -4.10 7.76
CA ALA A 132 0.75 -3.12 6.79
C ALA A 132 -0.02 -3.24 5.46
N HIS A 133 -0.47 -2.10 4.93
CA HIS A 133 -1.27 -2.05 3.72
C HIS A 133 -1.23 -0.67 3.05
N TYR A 134 -1.79 -0.56 1.85
CA TYR A 134 -1.97 0.69 1.12
C TYR A 134 -3.44 1.11 1.15
N ALA A 135 -3.76 2.32 1.63
CA ALA A 135 -5.14 2.83 1.75
C ALA A 135 -5.26 4.36 1.49
N GLN A 136 -6.25 5.03 2.10
CA GLN A 136 -6.53 6.48 2.03
C GLN A 136 -7.03 7.03 0.67
N GLY A 137 -7.14 6.20 -0.37
CA GLY A 137 -7.72 6.59 -1.66
C GLY A 137 -9.24 6.36 -1.71
N LYS A 138 -10.01 7.13 -0.93
CA LYS A 138 -11.47 6.93 -0.81
C LYS A 138 -12.22 7.12 -2.13
N LEU A 139 -13.12 6.19 -2.44
CA LEU A 139 -13.95 6.19 -3.63
C LEU A 139 -15.43 6.34 -3.26
N HIS A 140 -16.11 7.33 -3.83
CA HIS A 140 -17.54 7.55 -3.59
C HIS A 140 -18.38 6.53 -4.39
N LEU A 141 -19.17 5.71 -3.69
CA LEU A 141 -20.10 4.74 -4.25
C LEU A 141 -21.39 5.44 -4.69
N PRO A 142 -21.71 5.52 -6.00
CA PRO A 142 -22.95 6.16 -6.44
C PRO A 142 -24.19 5.33 -6.05
N LYS A 143 -25.36 5.99 -5.99
CA LYS A 143 -26.65 5.29 -5.85
C LYS A 143 -27.02 4.55 -7.14
N GLY A 144 -27.87 3.54 -7.02
CA GLY A 144 -28.51 2.88 -8.15
C GLY A 144 -27.81 1.63 -8.69
N SER A 145 -26.77 1.16 -8.01
CA SER A 145 -26.21 -0.17 -8.22
C SER A 145 -25.94 -0.84 -6.88
N ALA A 146 -26.25 -2.13 -6.78
CA ALA A 146 -25.93 -2.96 -5.63
C ALA A 146 -24.51 -3.53 -5.68
N GLN A 147 -23.76 -3.26 -6.75
CA GLN A 147 -22.44 -3.83 -6.97
C GLN A 147 -21.54 -2.88 -7.76
N PHE A 148 -20.26 -2.90 -7.44
CA PHE A 148 -19.21 -2.19 -8.18
C PHE A 148 -17.93 -3.02 -8.23
N ILE A 149 -17.01 -2.61 -9.11
CA ILE A 149 -15.65 -3.13 -9.15
C ILE A 149 -14.71 -2.06 -8.61
N ILE A 150 -13.87 -2.44 -7.65
CA ILE A 150 -12.67 -1.68 -7.32
C ILE A 150 -11.54 -2.24 -8.17
N ARG A 151 -10.95 -1.38 -9.00
CA ARG A 151 -9.80 -1.73 -9.84
C ARG A 151 -8.53 -1.15 -9.26
N PHE A 152 -7.59 -2.02 -8.95
CA PHE A 152 -6.24 -1.71 -8.49
C PHE A 152 -5.27 -1.73 -9.66
N ARG A 153 -4.42 -0.71 -9.74
CA ARG A 153 -3.20 -0.71 -10.57
C ARG A 153 -2.00 -0.63 -9.64
N ILE A 154 -1.09 -1.59 -9.77
CA ILE A 154 0.00 -1.83 -8.82
C ILE A 154 1.33 -1.89 -9.56
N GLU A 155 2.25 -0.99 -9.21
CA GLU A 155 3.64 -1.02 -9.64
C GLU A 155 4.49 -1.59 -8.51
N LEU A 156 4.96 -2.83 -8.69
CA LEU A 156 5.79 -3.52 -7.70
C LEU A 156 7.29 -3.20 -7.87
N PRO A 157 8.05 -3.06 -6.78
CA PRO A 157 9.46 -2.70 -6.84
C PRO A 157 10.30 -3.81 -7.49
N GLY A 158 10.98 -3.46 -8.58
CA GLY A 158 11.84 -4.38 -9.34
C GLY A 158 11.11 -5.22 -10.40
N VAL A 159 9.78 -5.09 -10.52
CA VAL A 159 8.98 -5.69 -11.59
C VAL A 159 8.77 -4.64 -12.69
N LYS A 160 8.90 -5.03 -13.96
CA LYS A 160 8.80 -4.09 -15.09
C LYS A 160 7.36 -3.84 -15.53
N GLU A 161 6.51 -4.84 -15.38
CA GLU A 161 5.12 -4.79 -15.79
C GLU A 161 4.27 -4.39 -14.59
N GLU A 162 3.28 -3.53 -14.84
CA GLU A 162 2.28 -3.20 -13.84
C GLU A 162 1.23 -4.31 -13.75
N LEU A 163 0.70 -4.50 -12.54
CA LEU A 163 -0.35 -5.45 -12.25
C LEU A 163 -1.68 -4.71 -12.14
N THR A 164 -2.68 -5.14 -12.90
CA THR A 164 -4.08 -4.72 -12.70
C THR A 164 -4.87 -5.85 -12.07
N ARG A 165 -5.61 -5.54 -11.00
CA ARG A 165 -6.50 -6.49 -10.31
C ARG A 165 -7.81 -5.84 -9.94
N ASP A 166 -8.88 -6.58 -10.10
CA ASP A 166 -10.23 -6.13 -9.84
C ASP A 166 -10.80 -6.96 -8.69
N ILE A 167 -11.45 -6.32 -7.71
CA ILE A 167 -12.32 -7.00 -6.76
C ILE A 167 -13.74 -6.48 -6.92
N THR A 168 -14.70 -7.38 -6.78
CA THR A 168 -16.11 -7.03 -6.76
C THR A 168 -16.55 -6.73 -5.33
N ILE A 169 -17.27 -5.64 -5.14
CA ILE A 169 -17.87 -5.25 -3.86
C ILE A 169 -19.39 -5.17 -3.98
N ASP A 170 -20.08 -5.66 -2.96
CA ASP A 170 -21.53 -5.51 -2.83
C ASP A 170 -21.86 -4.30 -1.96
N VAL A 171 -22.93 -3.60 -2.34
CA VAL A 171 -23.36 -2.35 -1.73
C VAL A 171 -24.82 -2.46 -1.32
N GLU A 172 -25.10 -2.11 -0.07
CA GLU A 172 -26.43 -2.09 0.51
C GLU A 172 -27.15 -0.78 0.16
N ASP A 173 -28.43 -0.90 -0.20
CA ASP A 173 -29.33 0.25 -0.28
C ASP A 173 -29.71 0.70 1.15
N GLU A 174 -29.72 2.02 1.38
CA GLU A 174 -30.20 2.64 2.65
C GLU A 174 -31.70 2.39 2.93
#